data_AF-A0A177NJP0-F1
#
_entry.id   AF-A0A177NJP0-F1
#
_cell.length_a   1.000
_cell.length_b   1.000
_cell.length_c   1.000
_cell.angle_alpha   90.00
_cell.angle_beta   90.00
_cell.angle_gamma   90.00
#
_symmetry.space_group_name_H-M   'P 1'
#
loop_
_entity.id
_entity.type
_entity.pdbx_description
1 polymer ?
#
loop_
_entity_poly.entity_id
_entity_poly.type
_entity_poly.pdbx_seq_one_letter_code
_entity_poly.pdbx_strand_id
1 'polypeptide(L)'
;MQGLTFEQLVLDAFDQLAPFYTSETGEIKKNGIDIKLSSDYSVIKGQIRLINNQDNSVKAQRILPPQLTPQSLARFMGKAKCCWVLEDFHKIDECERTKLSQIMKIFMDMADEYSTLKVIAIGAVDTARQVIEYDSEMRNRVSEIHVPLMNSDEIEEIITRGCQLLNLEFEKKLKTDISNYANGLASVCHHLCLNICTTQDINNTLDVRREITGSELDGAVKLYLEEASDTLKKNLRKSV
;
A
#
# COMPACT_ATOMS: atom_id res chain seq x y z
N MET A 1 -17.89 -8.42 -0.56
CA MET A 1 -17.22 -7.11 -0.60
C MET A 1 -17.04 -6.76 -2.07
N GLN A 2 -17.53 -5.59 -2.50
CA GLN A 2 -17.50 -5.17 -3.91
C GLN A 2 -16.04 -5.04 -4.37
N GLY A 3 -15.70 -5.69 -5.48
CA GLY A 3 -14.40 -5.55 -6.13
C GLY A 3 -14.17 -4.10 -6.56
N LEU A 4 -12.92 -3.65 -6.45
CA LEU A 4 -12.52 -2.34 -6.97
C LEU A 4 -12.60 -2.37 -8.49
N THR A 5 -13.34 -1.42 -9.07
CA THR A 5 -13.42 -1.29 -10.52
C THR A 5 -12.15 -0.62 -11.07
N PHE A 6 -11.74 -0.98 -12.28
CA PHE A 6 -10.59 -0.40 -12.96
C PHE A 6 -10.63 1.14 -13.02
N GLU A 7 -11.82 1.68 -13.27
CA GLU A 7 -12.02 3.14 -13.36
C GLU A 7 -11.76 3.82 -12.02
N GLN A 8 -12.09 3.17 -10.89
CA GLN A 8 -11.79 3.70 -9.56
C GLN A 8 -10.27 3.70 -9.31
N LEU A 9 -9.54 2.68 -9.75
CA LEU A 9 -8.08 2.63 -9.63
C LEU A 9 -7.39 3.75 -10.41
N VAL A 10 -7.86 4.03 -11.63
CA VAL A 10 -7.33 5.11 -12.46
C VAL A 10 -7.64 6.48 -11.86
N LEU A 11 -8.88 6.69 -11.39
CA LEU A 11 -9.28 7.94 -10.75
C LEU A 11 -8.48 8.22 -9.47
N ASP A 12 -8.33 7.21 -8.61
CA ASP A 12 -7.54 7.31 -7.39
C ASP A 12 -6.07 7.66 -7.68
N ALA A 13 -5.46 7.02 -8.68
CA ALA A 13 -4.11 7.35 -9.11
C ALA A 13 -3.97 8.81 -9.59
N PHE A 14 -4.95 9.33 -10.31
CA PHE A 14 -4.97 10.74 -10.72
C PHE A 14 -5.13 11.69 -9.53
N ASP A 15 -5.98 11.37 -8.56
CA ASP A 15 -6.16 12.19 -7.35
C ASP A 15 -4.88 12.23 -6.50
N GLN A 16 -4.19 11.10 -6.34
CA GLN A 16 -2.90 11.03 -5.64
C GLN A 16 -1.77 11.80 -6.35
N LEU A 17 -1.89 12.04 -7.66
CA LEU A 17 -0.95 12.88 -8.42
C LEU A 17 -1.15 14.37 -8.18
N ALA A 18 -2.25 14.79 -7.53
CA ALA A 18 -2.57 16.21 -7.35
C ALA A 18 -1.47 17.02 -6.67
N PRO A 19 -0.82 16.56 -5.59
CA PRO A 19 0.22 17.33 -4.92
C PRO A 19 1.39 17.68 -5.83
N PHE A 20 1.75 16.80 -6.77
CA PHE A 20 2.89 16.97 -7.68
C PHE A 20 2.66 18.05 -8.76
N TYR A 21 1.39 18.38 -9.03
CA TYR A 21 1.00 19.31 -10.09
C TYR A 21 0.21 20.52 -9.60
N THR A 22 -0.25 20.52 -8.34
CA THR A 22 -1.08 21.60 -7.78
C THR A 22 -0.36 22.48 -6.76
N SER A 23 0.83 22.08 -6.30
CA SER A 23 1.70 22.92 -5.47
C SER A 23 2.74 23.65 -6.33
N GLU A 24 2.29 24.70 -7.01
CA GLU A 24 3.16 25.72 -7.61
C GLU A 24 3.04 27.05 -6.84
N THR A 25 3.55 27.07 -5.60
CA THR A 25 3.93 28.32 -4.92
C THR A 25 5.43 28.27 -4.65
N GLY A 26 6.22 28.61 -5.66
CA GLY A 26 7.66 28.73 -5.56
C GLY A 26 8.27 29.04 -6.91
N GLU A 27 8.75 30.27 -7.07
CA GLU A 27 9.46 30.77 -8.25
C GLU A 27 10.69 29.91 -8.56
N ILE A 28 10.51 28.91 -9.42
CA ILE A 28 11.59 28.24 -10.12
C ILE A 28 11.24 28.37 -11.59
N LYS A 29 12.18 28.85 -12.41
CA LYS A 29 12.01 28.98 -13.87
C LYS A 29 11.52 27.66 -14.46
N LYS A 30 10.21 27.51 -14.63
CA LYS A 30 9.60 26.32 -15.21
C LYS A 30 9.74 26.38 -16.72
N ASN A 31 10.16 25.26 -17.31
CA ASN A 31 10.16 25.11 -18.75
C ASN A 31 8.70 25.20 -19.26
N GLY A 32 8.49 25.70 -20.48
CA GLY A 32 7.13 25.83 -21.06
C GLY A 32 6.35 24.50 -21.16
N ILE A 33 7.04 23.36 -21.03
CA ILE A 33 6.46 22.02 -20.98
C ILE A 33 5.80 21.74 -19.62
N ASP A 34 6.38 22.21 -18.51
CA ASP A 34 5.85 21.97 -17.16
C ASP A 34 4.58 22.80 -16.92
N ILE A 35 4.57 24.04 -17.41
CA ILE A 35 3.41 24.95 -17.33
C ILE A 35 2.20 24.35 -18.07
N LYS A 36 2.41 23.79 -19.27
CA LYS A 36 1.35 23.12 -20.04
C LYS A 36 0.84 21.85 -19.35
N LEU A 37 1.72 21.10 -18.71
CA LEU A 37 1.35 19.88 -18.00
C LEU A 37 0.53 20.19 -16.74
N SER A 38 0.92 21.22 -15.98
CA SER A 38 0.15 21.69 -14.83
C SER A 38 -1.23 22.23 -15.23
N SER A 39 -1.33 22.91 -16.39
CA SER A 39 -2.64 23.34 -16.93
C SER A 39 -3.51 22.15 -17.37
N ASP A 40 -2.93 21.17 -18.07
CA ASP A 40 -3.63 19.96 -18.51
C ASP A 40 -4.13 19.18 -17.28
N TYR A 41 -3.30 19.04 -16.25
CA TYR A 41 -3.68 18.39 -15.00
C TYR A 41 -4.80 19.15 -14.26
N SER A 42 -4.75 20.49 -14.26
CA SER A 42 -5.80 21.31 -13.65
C SER A 42 -7.16 21.14 -14.32
N VAL A 43 -7.18 20.99 -15.65
CA VAL A 43 -8.41 20.66 -16.41
C VAL A 43 -8.94 19.29 -16.02
N ILE A 44 -8.05 18.28 -15.95
CA ILE A 44 -8.40 16.91 -15.52
C ILE A 44 -8.98 16.92 -14.10
N LYS A 45 -8.33 17.62 -13.17
CA LYS A 45 -8.82 17.78 -11.78
C LYS A 45 -10.20 18.43 -11.72
N GLY A 46 -10.45 19.42 -12.58
CA GLY A 46 -11.77 20.04 -12.73
C GLY A 46 -12.85 19.04 -13.18
N GLN A 47 -12.52 18.17 -14.13
CA GLN A 47 -13.42 17.13 -14.62
C GLN A 47 -13.71 16.05 -13.56
N ILE A 48 -12.69 15.59 -12.81
CA ILE A 48 -12.87 14.63 -11.70
C ILE A 48 -13.82 15.19 -10.64
N ARG A 49 -13.68 16.48 -10.29
CA ARG A 49 -14.59 17.16 -9.34
C ARG A 49 -16.03 17.21 -9.82
N LEU A 50 -16.26 17.39 -11.13
CA LEU A 50 -17.61 17.38 -11.70
C LEU A 50 -18.24 15.98 -11.63
N ILE A 51 -17.43 14.93 -11.84
CA ILE A 51 -17.87 13.53 -11.70
C ILE A 51 -18.29 13.24 -10.25
N ASN A 52 -17.47 13.65 -9.26
CA ASN A 52 -17.77 13.42 -7.85
C ASN A 52 -19.00 14.20 -7.33
N ASN A 53 -19.38 15.31 -7.98
CA ASN A 53 -20.55 16.11 -7.58
C ASN A 53 -21.89 15.61 -8.19
N GLN A 54 -21.89 14.68 -9.14
CA GLN A 54 -23.11 14.17 -9.80
C GLN A 54 -23.79 12.99 -9.08
N ASP A 55 -23.28 12.52 -7.95
CA ASP A 55 -23.85 11.38 -7.20
C ASP A 55 -25.27 11.64 -6.61
N ASN A 56 -25.84 12.84 -6.77
CA ASN A 56 -27.20 13.15 -6.31
C ASN A 56 -28.31 13.14 -7.38
N SER A 57 -28.04 12.80 -8.65
CA SER A 57 -29.13 12.63 -9.63
C SER A 57 -28.80 11.74 -10.83
N VAL A 58 -29.24 10.48 -10.72
CA VAL A 58 -29.82 9.59 -11.74
C VAL A 58 -29.23 9.62 -13.17
N LYS A 59 -28.61 8.48 -13.52
CA LYS A 59 -28.43 7.88 -14.87
C LYS A 59 -27.70 8.74 -15.91
N ALA A 60 -26.38 8.61 -15.93
CA ALA A 60 -25.61 8.67 -17.17
C ALA A 60 -24.43 7.71 -17.08
N GLN A 61 -24.26 6.92 -18.13
CA GLN A 61 -23.22 5.92 -18.34
C GLN A 61 -21.82 6.55 -18.16
N ARG A 62 -20.96 5.91 -17.36
CA ARG A 62 -19.54 6.29 -17.15
C ARG A 62 -18.85 6.39 -18.51
N ILE A 63 -18.62 7.61 -18.98
CA ILE A 63 -17.67 7.90 -20.05
C ILE A 63 -16.55 8.67 -19.35
N LEU A 64 -15.40 8.02 -19.17
CA LEU A 64 -14.20 8.70 -18.72
C LEU A 64 -13.96 9.89 -19.67
N PRO A 65 -13.73 11.11 -19.17
CA PRO A 65 -13.33 12.22 -20.03
C PRO A 65 -12.13 11.80 -20.89
N PRO A 66 -12.02 12.27 -22.14
CA PRO A 66 -11.02 11.80 -23.12
C PRO A 66 -9.56 11.99 -22.70
N GLN A 67 -9.32 12.66 -21.58
CA GLN A 67 -8.00 12.94 -21.00
C GLN A 67 -7.60 11.96 -19.89
N LEU A 68 -8.54 11.23 -19.30
CA LEU A 68 -8.32 10.21 -18.26
C LEU A 68 -8.03 8.84 -18.89
N THR A 69 -7.01 8.80 -19.74
CA THR A 69 -6.55 7.55 -20.36
C THR A 69 -5.35 6.99 -19.59
N PRO A 70 -5.12 5.66 -19.66
CA PRO A 70 -3.91 5.06 -19.11
C PRO A 70 -2.62 5.65 -19.69
N GLN A 71 -2.62 6.06 -20.97
CA GLN A 71 -1.47 6.75 -21.58
C GLN A 71 -1.22 8.10 -20.92
N SER A 72 -2.27 8.88 -20.64
CA SER A 72 -2.14 10.14 -19.91
C SER A 72 -1.58 9.88 -18.51
N LEU A 73 -2.12 8.89 -17.78
CA LEU A 73 -1.65 8.54 -16.45
C LEU A 73 -0.16 8.20 -16.45
N ALA A 74 0.27 7.30 -17.34
CA ALA A 74 1.67 6.93 -17.51
C ALA A 74 2.56 8.15 -17.84
N ARG A 75 2.09 9.07 -18.69
CA ARG A 75 2.82 10.31 -19.02
C ARG A 75 2.99 11.22 -17.81
N PHE A 76 1.94 11.42 -17.02
CA PHE A 76 2.02 12.24 -15.80
C PHE A 76 2.94 11.56 -14.78
N MET A 77 2.73 10.28 -14.47
CA MET A 77 3.58 9.54 -13.53
C MET A 77 5.05 9.52 -13.96
N GLY A 78 5.31 9.32 -15.26
CA GLY A 78 6.65 9.31 -15.83
C GLY A 78 7.36 10.66 -15.68
N LYS A 79 6.65 11.77 -15.94
CA LYS A 79 7.20 13.12 -15.75
C LYS A 79 7.38 13.51 -14.29
N ALA A 80 6.48 13.07 -13.41
CA ALA A 80 6.63 13.22 -11.95
C ALA A 80 7.73 12.33 -11.36
N LYS A 81 8.27 11.38 -12.15
CA LYS A 81 9.23 10.35 -11.73
C LYS A 81 8.70 9.49 -10.57
N CYS A 82 7.40 9.17 -10.62
CA CYS A 82 6.73 8.36 -9.62
C CYS A 82 6.55 6.92 -10.11
N CYS A 83 6.48 5.99 -9.15
CA CYS A 83 6.02 4.63 -9.40
C CYS A 83 4.53 4.51 -9.03
N TRP A 84 3.83 3.59 -9.68
CA TRP A 84 2.46 3.25 -9.34
C TRP A 84 2.43 1.98 -8.50
N VAL A 85 2.05 2.11 -7.23
CA VAL A 85 1.92 0.97 -6.32
C VAL A 85 0.44 0.56 -6.24
N LEU A 86 0.16 -0.69 -6.56
CA LEU A 86 -1.15 -1.32 -6.49
C LEU A 86 -1.17 -2.27 -5.30
N GLU A 87 -1.75 -1.83 -4.18
CA GLU A 87 -1.94 -2.68 -3.00
C GLU A 87 -3.17 -3.59 -3.15
N ASP A 88 -3.20 -4.68 -2.39
CA ASP A 88 -4.31 -5.65 -2.36
C ASP A 88 -4.74 -6.15 -3.75
N PHE A 89 -3.76 -6.44 -4.61
CA PHE A 89 -4.02 -6.86 -6.00
C PHE A 89 -5.02 -8.02 -6.12
N HIS A 90 -5.02 -8.96 -5.17
CA HIS A 90 -5.97 -10.09 -5.13
C HIS A 90 -7.45 -9.69 -5.02
N LYS A 91 -7.78 -8.46 -4.60
CA LYS A 91 -9.16 -7.95 -4.48
C LYS A 91 -9.75 -7.42 -5.79
N ILE A 92 -8.94 -7.34 -6.86
CA ILE A 92 -9.40 -6.92 -8.18
C ILE A 92 -10.13 -8.08 -8.86
N ASP A 93 -11.35 -7.81 -9.32
CA ASP A 93 -12.19 -8.78 -10.02
C ASP A 93 -11.53 -9.28 -11.31
N GLU A 94 -11.70 -10.57 -11.63
CA GLU A 94 -11.09 -11.20 -12.80
C GLU A 94 -11.43 -10.50 -14.12
N CYS A 95 -12.65 -9.97 -14.26
CA CYS A 95 -13.07 -9.24 -15.45
C CYS A 95 -12.31 -7.92 -15.66
N GLU A 96 -11.75 -7.33 -14.60
CA GLU A 96 -10.97 -6.09 -14.66
C GLU A 96 -9.46 -6.34 -14.79
N ARG A 97 -8.98 -7.56 -14.49
CA ARG A 97 -7.55 -7.94 -14.61
C ARG A 97 -7.03 -7.83 -16.05
N THR A 98 -7.86 -8.15 -17.04
CA THR A 98 -7.50 -7.98 -18.45
C THR A 98 -7.28 -6.50 -18.80
N LYS A 99 -8.07 -5.58 -18.25
CA LYS A 99 -7.86 -4.14 -18.47
C LYS A 99 -6.57 -3.67 -17.80
N LEU A 100 -6.27 -4.25 -16.63
CA LEU A 100 -5.05 -3.94 -15.89
C LEU A 100 -3.78 -4.40 -16.63
N SER A 101 -3.80 -5.59 -17.25
CA SER A 101 -2.67 -6.04 -18.08
C SER A 101 -2.43 -5.10 -19.26
N GLN A 102 -3.50 -4.59 -19.90
CA GLN A 102 -3.37 -3.59 -20.96
C GLN A 102 -2.73 -2.27 -20.47
N ILE A 103 -3.06 -1.81 -19.26
CA ILE A 103 -2.35 -0.65 -18.69
C ILE A 103 -0.88 -0.98 -18.45
N MET A 104 -0.57 -2.14 -17.86
CA MET A 104 0.81 -2.51 -17.59
C MET A 104 1.66 -2.54 -18.87
N LYS A 105 1.07 -2.93 -20.02
CA LYS A 105 1.71 -2.78 -21.34
C LYS A 105 2.02 -1.34 -21.68
N ILE A 106 1.04 -0.45 -21.56
CA ILE A 106 1.22 0.98 -21.83
C ILE A 106 2.33 1.57 -20.95
N PHE A 107 2.35 1.23 -19.66
CA PHE A 107 3.38 1.71 -18.74
C PHE A 107 4.77 1.17 -19.09
N MET A 108 4.86 -0.09 -19.52
CA MET A 108 6.13 -0.69 -19.94
C MET A 108 6.64 -0.10 -21.25
N ASP A 109 5.78 0.09 -22.25
CA ASP A 109 6.15 0.74 -23.52
C ASP A 109 6.60 2.20 -23.28
N MET A 110 6.01 2.88 -22.31
CA MET A 110 6.40 4.23 -21.91
C MET A 110 7.64 4.29 -21.00
N ALA A 111 8.07 3.17 -20.41
CA ALA A 111 9.27 3.13 -19.58
C ALA A 111 10.56 3.36 -20.39
N ASP A 112 10.52 3.12 -21.71
CA ASP A 112 11.61 3.49 -22.64
C ASP A 112 11.85 5.00 -22.69
N GLU A 113 10.78 5.81 -22.62
CA GLU A 113 10.85 7.28 -22.55
C GLU A 113 11.06 7.76 -21.10
N TYR A 114 10.41 7.08 -20.14
CA TYR A 114 10.42 7.41 -18.72
C TYR A 114 11.00 6.27 -17.87
N SER A 115 12.32 6.16 -17.79
CA SER A 115 13.02 5.05 -17.09
C SER A 115 12.63 4.82 -15.61
N THR A 116 12.07 5.82 -14.94
CA THR A 116 11.59 5.73 -13.55
C THR A 116 10.14 5.24 -13.45
N LEU A 117 9.40 5.16 -14.55
CA LEU A 117 8.02 4.71 -14.59
C LEU A 117 7.96 3.20 -14.35
N LYS A 118 7.41 2.81 -13.21
CA LYS A 118 7.24 1.40 -12.84
C LYS A 118 5.89 1.19 -12.19
N VAL A 119 5.31 0.02 -12.42
CA VAL A 119 4.12 -0.46 -11.72
C VAL A 119 4.55 -1.58 -10.77
N ILE A 120 4.15 -1.47 -9.50
CA ILE A 120 4.46 -2.43 -8.44
C ILE A 120 3.12 -2.94 -7.91
N ALA A 121 2.82 -4.22 -8.10
CA ALA A 121 1.63 -4.85 -7.53
C ALA A 121 1.99 -5.64 -6.27
N ILE A 122 1.31 -5.37 -5.16
CA ILE A 122 1.50 -6.00 -3.86
C ILE A 122 0.26 -6.82 -3.51
N GLY A 123 0.46 -7.95 -2.82
CA GLY A 123 -0.65 -8.79 -2.37
C GLY A 123 -1.22 -9.70 -3.46
N ALA A 124 -0.39 -10.14 -4.40
CA ALA A 124 -0.72 -11.23 -5.33
C ALA A 124 -0.55 -12.57 -4.61
N VAL A 125 -1.54 -12.95 -3.81
CA VAL A 125 -1.55 -14.24 -3.09
C VAL A 125 -1.68 -15.38 -4.11
N ASP A 126 -0.86 -16.42 -3.95
CA ASP A 126 -0.81 -17.69 -4.69
C ASP A 126 -0.47 -17.65 -6.19
N THR A 127 -0.60 -16.54 -6.90
CA THR A 127 -0.22 -16.48 -8.33
C THR A 127 0.00 -15.04 -8.80
N ALA A 128 1.24 -14.54 -8.72
CA ALA A 128 1.70 -13.50 -9.65
C ALA A 128 1.44 -13.90 -11.13
N ARG A 129 1.33 -15.21 -11.36
CA ARG A 129 0.83 -15.83 -12.59
C ARG A 129 -0.54 -15.37 -13.03
N GLN A 130 -1.44 -14.88 -12.19
CA GLN A 130 -2.78 -14.47 -12.65
C GLN A 130 -2.68 -13.44 -13.78
N VAL A 131 -1.88 -12.38 -13.63
CA VAL A 131 -1.72 -11.37 -14.70
C VAL A 131 -1.02 -11.93 -15.94
N ILE A 132 -0.05 -12.82 -15.73
CA ILE A 132 0.76 -13.45 -16.79
C ILE A 132 -0.05 -14.51 -17.57
N GLU A 133 -1.00 -15.19 -16.91
CA GLU A 133 -1.92 -16.15 -17.48
C GLU A 133 -2.94 -15.47 -18.40
N TYR A 134 -3.35 -14.24 -18.09
CA TYR A 134 -4.27 -13.48 -18.94
C TYR A 134 -3.59 -12.85 -20.16
N ASP A 135 -2.26 -12.64 -20.14
CA ASP A 135 -1.54 -12.07 -21.28
C ASP A 135 -0.11 -12.62 -21.43
N SER A 136 0.07 -13.50 -22.41
CA SER A 136 1.35 -14.15 -22.68
C SER A 136 2.51 -13.18 -23.00
N GLU A 137 2.22 -11.96 -23.45
CA GLU A 137 3.25 -10.94 -23.73
C GLU A 137 3.84 -10.34 -22.44
N MET A 138 3.11 -10.42 -21.32
CA MET A 138 3.56 -9.91 -20.03
C MET A 138 4.60 -10.82 -19.36
N ARG A 139 4.73 -12.08 -19.82
CA ARG A 139 5.61 -13.09 -19.21
C ARG A 139 7.07 -12.64 -19.11
N ASN A 140 7.57 -11.90 -20.10
CA ASN A 140 8.95 -11.39 -20.11
C ASN A 140 9.05 -9.92 -19.67
N ARG A 141 7.93 -9.30 -19.30
CA ARG A 141 7.81 -7.88 -18.93
C ARG A 141 7.50 -7.67 -17.44
N VAL A 142 7.20 -8.75 -16.71
CA VAL A 142 6.93 -8.76 -15.27
C VAL A 142 8.07 -9.46 -14.53
N SER A 143 8.53 -8.85 -13.43
CA SER A 143 9.44 -9.49 -12.49
C SER A 143 8.66 -9.89 -11.24
N GLU A 144 8.70 -11.18 -10.91
CA GLU A 144 8.14 -11.68 -9.65
C GLU A 144 9.17 -11.53 -8.53
N ILE A 145 8.75 -10.95 -7.40
CA ILE A 145 9.58 -10.85 -6.20
C ILE A 145 8.88 -11.64 -5.10
N HIS A 146 9.45 -12.80 -4.75
CA HIS A 146 8.97 -13.58 -3.64
C HIS A 146 9.44 -12.95 -2.33
N VAL A 147 8.49 -12.65 -1.43
CA VAL A 147 8.77 -12.16 -0.08
C VAL A 147 8.49 -13.30 0.89
N PRO A 148 9.53 -13.99 1.41
CA PRO A 148 9.35 -15.07 2.37
C PRO A 148 8.96 -14.54 3.76
N LEU A 149 8.63 -15.45 4.69
CA LEU A 149 8.54 -15.11 6.10
C LEU A 149 9.90 -14.62 6.61
N MET A 150 9.86 -13.69 7.58
CA MET A 150 11.09 -13.17 8.18
C MET A 150 11.77 -14.24 9.02
N ASN A 151 13.09 -14.18 9.08
CA ASN A 151 13.88 -15.01 9.99
C ASN A 151 13.88 -14.41 11.41
N SER A 152 14.36 -15.19 12.38
CA SER A 152 14.37 -14.77 13.79
C SER A 152 15.22 -13.51 14.04
N ASP A 153 16.33 -13.34 13.31
CA ASP A 153 17.22 -12.17 13.46
C ASP A 153 16.55 -10.89 12.94
N GLU A 154 15.83 -10.96 11.83
CA GLU A 154 15.03 -9.86 11.27
C GLU A 154 13.93 -9.44 12.24
N ILE A 155 13.25 -10.41 12.86
CA ILE A 155 12.24 -10.12 13.88
C ILE A 155 12.87 -9.47 15.13
N GLU A 156 14.00 -9.99 15.61
CA GLU A 156 14.73 -9.37 16.73
C GLU A 156 15.23 -7.95 16.40
N GLU A 157 15.56 -7.68 15.13
CA GLU A 157 15.93 -6.34 14.65
C GLU A 157 14.73 -5.39 14.69
N ILE A 158 13.53 -5.83 14.30
CA ILE A 158 12.30 -5.04 14.44
C ILE A 158 12.10 -4.61 15.90
N ILE A 159 12.23 -5.57 16.83
CA ILE A 159 12.09 -5.28 18.27
C ILE A 159 13.14 -4.27 18.71
N THR A 160 14.40 -4.50 18.33
CA THR A 160 15.53 -3.64 18.72
C THR A 160 15.34 -2.19 18.24
N ARG A 161 14.94 -2.00 16.97
CA ARG A 161 14.66 -0.67 16.42
C ARG A 161 13.47 0.00 17.12
N GLY A 162 12.41 -0.76 17.42
CA GLY A 162 11.27 -0.26 18.18
C GLY A 162 11.64 0.18 19.60
N CYS A 163 12.43 -0.62 20.31
CA CYS A 163 12.93 -0.29 21.65
C CYS A 163 13.77 1.00 21.64
N GLN A 164 14.63 1.20 20.63
CA GLN A 164 15.42 2.43 20.50
C GLN A 164 14.55 3.67 20.36
N LEU A 165 13.48 3.61 19.57
CA LEU A 165 12.55 4.74 19.37
C LEU A 165 11.77 5.08 20.65
N LEU A 166 11.48 4.09 21.50
CA LEU A 166 10.72 4.26 22.74
C LEU A 166 11.59 4.44 23.99
N ASN A 167 12.92 4.41 23.85
CA ASN A 167 13.87 4.41 24.96
C ASN A 167 13.62 3.23 25.93
N LEU A 168 13.42 2.04 25.38
CA LEU A 168 13.24 0.78 26.12
C LEU A 168 14.46 -0.12 25.92
N GLU A 169 14.64 -1.09 26.81
CA GLU A 169 15.53 -2.22 26.61
C GLU A 169 14.81 -3.50 26.95
N PHE A 170 14.60 -4.36 25.94
CA PHE A 170 14.04 -5.68 26.18
C PHE A 170 15.18 -6.65 26.48
N GLU A 171 15.01 -7.44 27.55
CA GLU A 171 15.90 -8.54 27.88
C GLU A 171 16.11 -9.45 26.65
N LYS A 172 17.32 -9.97 26.47
CA LYS A 172 17.64 -10.86 25.34
C LYS A 172 16.67 -12.04 25.24
N LYS A 173 16.35 -12.67 26.38
CA LYS A 173 15.42 -13.80 26.43
C LYS A 173 14.03 -13.41 25.93
N LEU A 174 13.51 -12.25 26.34
CA LEU A 174 12.22 -11.73 25.90
C LEU A 174 12.19 -11.52 24.38
N LYS A 175 13.25 -10.96 23.78
CA LYS A 175 13.35 -10.77 22.32
C LYS A 175 13.27 -12.10 21.57
N THR A 176 14.03 -13.09 22.01
CA THR A 176 14.02 -14.43 21.41
C THR A 176 12.67 -15.12 21.59
N ASP A 177 12.03 -14.99 22.75
CA ASP A 177 10.71 -15.56 22.99
C ASP A 177 9.64 -14.91 22.08
N ILE A 178 9.61 -13.58 21.96
CA ILE A 178 8.74 -12.86 21.02
C ILE A 178 8.99 -13.32 19.58
N SER A 179 10.26 -13.46 19.18
CA SER A 179 10.65 -13.93 17.85
C SER A 179 10.11 -15.34 17.56
N ASN A 180 10.19 -16.23 18.53
CA ASN A 180 9.62 -17.58 18.44
C ASN A 180 8.08 -17.56 18.33
N TYR A 181 7.39 -16.74 19.13
CA TYR A 181 5.94 -16.60 19.05
C TYR A 181 5.47 -15.96 17.73
N ALA A 182 6.24 -15.03 17.19
CA ALA A 182 5.94 -14.36 15.93
C ALA A 182 6.05 -15.32 14.72
N ASN A 183 6.90 -16.36 14.81
CA ASN A 183 7.08 -17.37 13.76
C ASN A 183 7.29 -16.74 12.36
N GLY A 184 8.13 -15.70 12.30
CA GLY A 184 8.45 -14.96 11.07
C GLY A 184 7.39 -13.97 10.58
N LEU A 185 6.30 -13.77 11.32
CA LEU A 185 5.27 -12.77 11.02
C LEU A 185 5.55 -11.46 11.77
N ALA A 186 5.97 -10.43 11.03
CA ALA A 186 6.22 -9.09 11.58
C ALA A 186 4.98 -8.50 12.28
N SER A 187 3.78 -8.75 11.75
CA SER A 187 2.53 -8.26 12.34
C SER A 187 2.31 -8.80 13.75
N VAL A 188 2.59 -10.09 13.98
CA VAL A 188 2.48 -10.71 15.31
C VAL A 188 3.55 -10.14 16.25
N CYS A 189 4.78 -9.98 15.76
CA CYS A 189 5.85 -9.34 16.54
C CYS A 189 5.45 -7.93 17.01
N HIS A 190 4.96 -7.08 16.11
CA HIS A 190 4.50 -5.73 16.45
C HIS A 190 3.35 -5.76 17.46
N HIS A 191 2.40 -6.69 17.29
CA HIS A 191 1.26 -6.80 18.19
C HIS A 191 1.66 -7.23 19.60
N LEU A 192 2.58 -8.19 19.73
CA LEU A 192 3.10 -8.61 21.03
C LEU A 192 3.87 -7.47 21.70
N CYS A 193 4.73 -6.76 20.97
CA CYS A 193 5.47 -5.61 21.50
C CYS A 193 4.52 -4.48 21.92
N LEU A 194 3.47 -4.21 21.14
CA LEU A 194 2.43 -3.24 21.49
C LEU A 194 1.73 -3.65 22.78
N ASN A 195 1.30 -4.91 22.89
CA ASN A 195 0.61 -5.41 24.06
C ASN A 195 1.49 -5.32 25.33
N ILE A 196 2.79 -5.60 25.22
CA ILE A 196 3.76 -5.39 26.31
C ILE A 196 3.80 -3.90 26.72
N CYS A 197 3.84 -2.99 25.75
CA CYS A 197 3.84 -1.55 26.05
C CYS A 197 2.52 -1.14 26.72
N THR A 198 1.37 -1.64 26.24
CA THR A 198 0.05 -1.34 26.78
C THR A 198 -0.15 -1.86 28.20
N THR A 199 0.28 -3.09 28.51
CA THR A 199 0.20 -3.63 29.89
C THR A 199 1.08 -2.87 30.87
N GLN A 200 2.12 -2.20 30.37
CA GLN A 200 3.06 -1.39 31.13
C GLN A 200 2.74 0.12 31.10
N ASP A 201 1.61 0.50 30.50
CA ASP A 201 1.16 1.90 30.31
C ASP A 201 2.19 2.81 29.60
N ILE A 202 2.95 2.24 28.66
CA ILE A 202 3.93 2.93 27.84
C ILE A 202 3.25 3.37 26.54
N ASN A 203 2.76 4.61 26.54
CA ASN A 203 2.05 5.18 25.38
C ASN A 203 2.92 6.15 24.55
N ASN A 204 4.10 6.53 25.05
CA ASN A 204 5.02 7.46 24.41
C ASN A 204 6.48 7.05 24.68
N THR A 205 7.42 7.62 23.95
CA THR A 205 8.86 7.51 24.25
C THR A 205 9.15 7.96 25.67
N LEU A 206 9.93 7.17 26.41
CA LEU A 206 10.29 7.47 27.80
C LEU A 206 11.52 8.39 27.87
N ASP A 207 11.55 9.30 28.85
CA ASP A 207 12.72 10.17 29.09
C ASP A 207 13.92 9.38 29.64
N VAL A 208 13.65 8.32 30.40
CA VAL A 208 14.66 7.47 31.02
C VAL A 208 14.52 6.05 30.49
N ARG A 209 15.66 5.45 30.12
CA ARG A 209 15.69 4.09 29.60
C ARG A 209 15.13 3.11 30.62
N ARG A 210 14.11 2.35 30.23
CA ARG A 210 13.47 1.33 31.07
C ARG A 210 13.76 -0.07 30.52
N GLU A 211 14.19 -0.97 31.39
CA GLU A 211 14.35 -2.39 31.06
C GLU A 211 13.02 -3.13 31.22
N ILE A 212 12.69 -4.00 30.25
CA ILE A 212 11.50 -4.84 30.23
C ILE A 212 11.93 -6.31 30.25
N THR A 213 11.39 -7.05 31.22
CA THR A 213 11.76 -8.44 31.52
C THR A 213 10.76 -9.44 30.94
N GLY A 214 11.17 -10.70 30.84
CA GLY A 214 10.34 -11.80 30.32
C GLY A 214 9.00 -12.04 31.03
N SER A 215 8.81 -11.55 32.26
CA SER A 215 7.55 -11.66 33.02
C SER A 215 6.34 -11.05 32.32
N GLU A 216 6.57 -10.05 31.47
CA GLU A 216 5.50 -9.30 30.81
C GLU A 216 4.94 -10.00 29.57
N LEU A 217 5.64 -11.01 29.07
CA LEU A 217 5.27 -11.71 27.85
C LEU A 217 3.95 -12.46 27.99
N ASP A 218 3.73 -13.14 29.13
CA ASP A 218 2.51 -13.93 29.36
C ASP A 218 1.25 -13.06 29.30
N GLY A 219 1.32 -11.85 29.85
CA GLY A 219 0.24 -10.87 29.79
C GLY A 219 -0.05 -10.42 28.36
N ALA A 220 1.00 -10.14 27.59
CA ALA A 220 0.88 -9.69 26.21
C ALA A 220 0.33 -10.79 25.27
N VAL A 221 0.78 -12.03 25.45
CA VAL A 221 0.30 -13.20 24.70
C VAL A 221 -1.17 -13.46 25.02
N LYS A 222 -1.56 -13.37 26.30
CA LYS A 222 -2.97 -13.54 26.69
C LYS A 222 -3.86 -12.48 26.05
N LEU A 223 -3.46 -11.21 26.08
CA LEU A 223 -4.20 -10.11 25.44
C LEU A 223 -4.35 -10.34 23.94
N TYR A 224 -3.27 -10.76 23.26
CA TYR A 224 -3.29 -11.09 21.84
C TYR A 224 -4.29 -12.20 21.52
N LEU A 225 -4.34 -13.26 22.34
CA LEU A 225 -5.30 -14.36 22.16
C LEU A 225 -6.74 -13.91 22.37
N GLU A 226 -7.01 -13.04 23.35
CA GLU A 226 -8.34 -12.48 23.61
C GLU A 226 -8.84 -11.66 22.40
N GLU A 227 -8.00 -10.76 21.87
CA GLU A 227 -8.31 -9.91 20.71
C GLU A 227 -8.51 -10.72 19.42
N ALA A 228 -7.65 -11.72 19.19
CA ALA A 228 -7.79 -12.63 18.06
C ALA A 228 -9.07 -13.47 18.16
N SER A 229 -9.39 -13.98 19.35
CA SER A 229 -10.61 -14.74 19.61
C SER A 229 -11.87 -13.91 19.34
N ASP A 230 -11.92 -12.67 19.80
CA ASP A 230 -13.09 -11.82 19.62
C ASP A 230 -13.28 -11.39 18.16
N THR A 231 -12.18 -11.20 17.44
CA THR A 231 -12.21 -10.99 15.98
C THR A 231 -12.78 -12.21 15.25
N LEU A 232 -12.33 -13.42 15.61
CA LEU A 232 -12.84 -14.67 15.05
C LEU A 232 -14.34 -14.86 15.33
N LYS A 233 -14.79 -14.63 16.57
CA LYS A 233 -16.21 -14.70 16.94
C LYS A 233 -17.05 -13.70 16.15
N LYS A 234 -16.56 -12.48 15.96
CA LYS A 234 -17.23 -11.43 15.19
C LYS A 234 -17.37 -11.81 13.72
N ASN A 235 -16.34 -12.42 13.13
CA ASN A 235 -16.38 -12.89 11.75
C ASN A 235 -17.35 -14.06 11.57
N LEU A 236 -17.35 -15.03 12.48
CA LEU A 236 -18.30 -16.16 12.47
C LEU A 236 -19.76 -15.70 12.56
N ARG A 237 -20.06 -14.68 13.38
CA ARG A 237 -21.42 -14.11 13.49
C ARG A 237 -21.88 -13.34 12.25
N LYS A 238 -20.96 -12.89 11.39
CA LYS A 238 -21.29 -12.21 10.12
C LYS A 238 -21.52 -13.18 8.96
N SER A 239 -21.16 -14.46 9.14
CA SER A 239 -21.27 -15.51 8.13
C SER A 239 -22.52 -16.40 8.28
N VAL A 240 -23.42 -16.05 9.22
CA VAL A 240 -24.74 -16.66 9.44
C VAL A 240 -25.80 -15.59 9.21
#